data_AF-A0A7X4W4K2-F1
#
_entry.id   AF-A0A7X4W4K2-F1
#
_cell.length_a   1.000
_cell.length_b   1.000
_cell.length_c   1.000
_cell.angle_alpha   90.00
_cell.angle_beta   90.00
_cell.angle_gamma   90.00
#
_symmetry.space_group_name_H-M   'P 1'
#
loop_
_entity.id
_entity.type
_entity.pdbx_description
1 polymer ?
#
loop_
_entity_poly.entity_id
_entity_poly.type
_entity_poly.pdbx_seq_one_letter_code
_entity_poly.pdbx_strand_id
1 'polypeptide(L)'
;MSLQRPKAYYTAVFLQVSFQAIKNSMAGKASDTMPCWLDSKMLMMLSRELKECQAQAEDNDEARRALAQASDECDALLKRCPGGLDAPLCHRHLDAILDALQRASAALPQAPAAPPASRWEHARQRFREGFKRLT
;
A
#
# COMPACT_ATOMS: atom_id res chain seq x y z
N MET A 1 5.01 28.09 2.67
CA MET A 1 5.19 26.72 3.18
C MET A 1 4.44 25.78 2.25
N SER A 2 5.16 25.08 1.38
CA SER A 2 4.55 24.13 0.44
C SER A 2 3.84 23.05 1.25
N LEU A 3 2.53 22.89 0.99
CA LEU A 3 1.73 21.73 1.42
C LEU A 3 2.31 20.48 0.75
N GLN A 4 3.44 19.98 1.26
CA GLN A 4 3.95 18.67 0.91
C GLN A 4 2.93 17.68 1.46
N ARG A 5 2.07 17.14 0.56
CA ARG A 5 1.22 16.01 0.92
C ARG A 5 2.12 14.89 1.44
N PRO A 6 1.70 14.12 2.47
CA PRO A 6 2.49 13.01 2.97
C PRO A 6 2.55 11.90 1.93
N LYS A 7 3.51 12.03 1.01
CA LYS A 7 3.74 11.13 -0.12
C LYS A 7 4.01 9.70 0.38
N ALA A 8 4.80 9.57 1.45
CA ALA A 8 5.10 8.30 2.09
C ALA A 8 3.84 7.54 2.55
N TYR A 9 2.85 8.22 3.14
CA TYR A 9 1.60 7.58 3.57
C TYR A 9 0.85 6.96 2.39
N TYR A 10 0.63 7.72 1.31
CA TYR A 10 -0.08 7.22 0.14
C TYR A 10 0.70 6.12 -0.59
N THR A 11 2.03 6.20 -0.62
CA THR A 11 2.87 5.12 -1.15
C THR A 11 2.73 3.85 -0.30
N ALA A 12 2.78 3.94 1.03
CA ALA A 12 2.59 2.79 1.92
C ALA A 12 1.20 2.13 1.74
N VAL A 13 0.14 2.95 1.61
CA VAL A 13 -1.22 2.47 1.32
C VAL A 13 -1.30 1.81 -0.06
N PHE A 14 -0.70 2.42 -1.09
CA PHE A 14 -0.64 1.82 -2.42
C PHE A 14 0.05 0.46 -2.39
N LEU A 15 1.21 0.37 -1.75
CA LEU A 15 1.96 -0.87 -1.58
C LEU A 15 1.12 -1.94 -0.88
N GLN A 16 0.41 -1.58 0.20
CA GLN A 16 -0.46 -2.51 0.92
C GLN A 16 -1.54 -3.09 0.01
N VAL A 17 -2.23 -2.25 -0.76
CA VAL A 17 -3.26 -2.69 -1.71
C VAL A 17 -2.65 -3.54 -2.83
N SER A 18 -1.45 -3.19 -3.33
CA SER A 18 -0.74 -3.99 -4.33
C SER A 18 -0.40 -5.39 -3.83
N PHE A 19 0.19 -5.52 -2.63
CA PHE A 19 0.50 -6.83 -2.06
C PHE A 19 -0.77 -7.63 -1.70
N GLN A 20 -1.85 -6.95 -1.30
CA GLN A 20 -3.13 -7.61 -1.06
C GLN A 20 -3.72 -8.17 -2.35
N ALA A 21 -3.65 -7.42 -3.45
CA ALA A 21 -4.08 -7.90 -4.76
C ALA A 21 -3.26 -9.11 -5.22
N ILE A 22 -1.94 -9.09 -4.98
CA ILE A 22 -1.06 -10.24 -5.25
C ILE A 22 -1.53 -11.47 -4.46
N LYS A 23 -1.69 -11.34 -3.14
CA LYS A 23 -2.14 -12.43 -2.27
C LYS A 23 -3.50 -12.99 -2.72
N ASN A 24 -4.43 -12.13 -3.13
CA ASN A 24 -5.75 -12.54 -3.62
C ASN A 24 -5.70 -13.19 -5.01
N SER A 25 -4.69 -12.86 -5.82
CA SER A 25 -4.50 -13.43 -7.16
C SER A 25 -3.79 -14.78 -7.16
N MET A 26 -3.21 -15.20 -6.03
CA MET A 26 -2.57 -16.51 -5.91
C MET A 26 -3.59 -17.63 -6.13
N ALA A 27 -3.32 -18.49 -7.10
CA ALA A 27 -4.06 -19.73 -7.31
C ALA A 27 -3.63 -20.76 -6.26
N GLY A 28 -4.60 -21.52 -5.73
CA GLY A 28 -4.38 -22.49 -4.66
C GLY A 28 -4.74 -21.92 -3.28
N LYS A 29 -5.19 -22.79 -2.38
CA LYS A 29 -5.41 -22.41 -0.97
C LYS A 29 -4.04 -22.29 -0.28
N ALA A 30 -3.98 -21.58 0.84
CA ALA A 30 -2.76 -21.54 1.67
C ALA A 30 -2.31 -22.92 2.19
N SER A 31 -3.13 -23.96 2.04
CA SER A 31 -2.82 -25.36 2.34
C SER A 31 -2.33 -26.17 1.14
N ASP A 32 -2.23 -25.55 -0.05
CA ASP A 32 -1.91 -26.24 -1.29
C ASP A 32 -0.39 -26.34 -1.46
N THR A 33 0.15 -27.55 -1.66
CA THR A 33 1.61 -27.79 -1.79
C THR A 33 2.14 -27.44 -3.19
N MET A 34 1.32 -26.82 -4.03
CA MET A 34 1.71 -26.41 -5.37
C MET A 34 2.78 -25.30 -5.32
N PRO A 35 3.72 -25.29 -6.28
CA PRO A 35 4.72 -24.23 -6.36
C PRO A 35 4.04 -22.88 -6.60
N CYS A 36 4.46 -21.85 -5.88
CA CYS A 36 3.86 -20.54 -5.99
C CYS A 36 4.39 -19.81 -7.24
N TRP A 37 3.48 -19.25 -8.04
CA TRP A 37 3.81 -18.45 -9.23
C TRP A 37 3.49 -16.99 -8.96
N LEU A 38 4.51 -16.23 -8.61
CA LEU A 38 4.44 -14.78 -8.46
C LEU A 38 5.24 -14.11 -9.57
N ASP A 39 4.70 -13.02 -10.12
CA ASP A 39 5.42 -12.20 -11.09
C ASP A 39 6.62 -11.52 -10.41
N SER A 40 7.81 -12.06 -10.67
CA SER A 40 9.05 -11.56 -10.08
C SER A 40 9.40 -10.15 -10.54
N LYS A 41 8.96 -9.74 -11.75
CA LYS A 41 9.17 -8.37 -12.24
C LYS A 41 8.32 -7.38 -11.45
N MET A 42 7.06 -7.73 -11.20
CA MET A 42 6.18 -6.94 -10.33
C MET A 42 6.75 -6.84 -8.91
N LEU A 43 7.18 -7.96 -8.32
CA LEU A 43 7.78 -7.98 -6.99
C LEU A 43 9.05 -7.13 -6.89
N MET A 44 9.94 -7.16 -7.90
CA MET A 44 11.13 -6.30 -7.93
C MET A 44 10.77 -4.82 -7.95
N MET A 45 9.74 -4.46 -8.72
CA MET A 45 9.26 -3.09 -8.79
C MET A 45 8.69 -2.63 -7.44
N LEU A 46 7.91 -3.48 -6.76
CA LEU A 46 7.39 -3.21 -5.42
C LEU A 46 8.49 -3.16 -4.35
N SER A 47 9.52 -4.01 -4.42
CA SER A 47 10.69 -3.96 -3.52
C SER A 47 11.43 -2.62 -3.65
N ARG A 48 11.57 -2.10 -4.87
CA ARG A 48 12.16 -0.78 -5.09
C ARG A 48 11.30 0.33 -4.47
N GLU A 49 9.99 0.29 -4.70
CA GLU A 49 9.05 1.28 -4.13
C GLU A 49 9.01 1.24 -2.59
N LEU A 50 9.15 0.05 -1.99
CA LEU A 50 9.30 -0.11 -0.53
C LEU A 50 10.54 0.63 0.00
N LYS A 51 11.68 0.45 -0.65
CA LYS A 51 12.96 1.12 -0.30
C LYS A 51 12.89 2.63 -0.51
N GLU A 52 12.26 3.08 -1.60
CA GLU A 52 12.02 4.50 -1.84
C GLU A 52 11.04 5.12 -0.83
N CYS A 53 10.02 4.36 -0.40
CA CYS A 53 9.08 4.78 0.65
C CYS A 53 9.78 4.87 2.01
N GLN A 54 10.66 3.92 2.33
CA GLN A 54 11.48 3.94 3.55
C GLN A 54 12.35 5.19 3.63
N ALA A 55 13.01 5.58 2.53
CA ALA A 55 13.80 6.81 2.48
C ALA A 55 12.96 8.09 2.62
N GLN A 56 11.67 8.04 2.27
CA GLN A 56 10.75 9.17 2.49
C GLN A 56 10.19 9.22 3.91
N ALA A 57 10.41 8.18 4.72
CA ALA A 57 9.97 8.06 6.11
C ALA A 57 11.10 8.33 7.12
N GLU A 58 12.16 9.03 6.72
CA GLU A 58 13.37 9.29 7.53
C GLU A 58 13.06 9.86 8.93
N ASP A 59 12.06 10.74 9.04
CA ASP A 59 11.66 11.37 10.31
C ASP A 59 10.73 10.51 11.19
N ASN A 60 10.44 9.26 10.79
CA ASN A 60 9.55 8.35 11.52
C ASN A 60 10.18 6.95 11.66
N ASP A 61 10.80 6.71 12.81
CA ASP A 61 11.54 5.47 13.07
C ASP A 61 10.67 4.21 13.01
N GLU A 62 9.43 4.25 13.47
CA GLU A 62 8.53 3.08 13.41
C GLU A 62 8.16 2.77 11.95
N ALA A 63 7.79 3.79 11.17
CA ALA A 63 7.50 3.62 9.76
C ALA A 63 8.71 3.10 8.99
N ARG A 64 9.90 3.64 9.27
CA ARG A 64 11.15 3.20 8.64
C ARG A 64 11.49 1.74 8.96
N ARG A 65 11.32 1.31 10.23
CA ARG A 65 11.54 -0.09 10.64
C ARG A 65 10.53 -1.04 10.00
N ALA A 66 9.26 -0.64 9.97
CA ALA A 66 8.20 -1.43 9.36
C ALA A 66 8.42 -1.57 7.84
N LEU A 67 8.76 -0.50 7.13
CA LEU A 67 9.09 -0.53 5.70
C LEU A 67 10.35 -1.33 5.39
N ALA A 68 11.35 -1.30 6.27
CA ALA A 68 12.54 -2.17 6.17
C ALA A 68 12.16 -3.65 6.25
N GLN A 69 11.35 -4.02 7.24
CA GLN A 69 10.86 -5.39 7.38
C GLN A 69 10.07 -5.85 6.15
N ALA A 70 9.17 -5.02 5.63
CA ALA A 70 8.43 -5.33 4.41
C ALA A 70 9.38 -5.53 3.20
N SER A 71 10.45 -4.74 3.12
CA SER A 71 11.49 -4.89 2.10
C SER A 71 12.26 -6.21 2.24
N ASP A 72 12.64 -6.58 3.45
CA ASP A 72 13.38 -7.82 3.73
C ASP A 72 12.54 -9.07 3.37
N GLU A 73 11.25 -9.06 3.72
CA GLU A 73 10.31 -10.14 3.38
C GLU A 73 10.08 -10.21 1.85
N CYS A 74 10.00 -9.07 1.16
CA CYS A 74 9.87 -9.03 -0.30
C CYS A 74 11.14 -9.55 -0.99
N ASP A 75 12.32 -9.19 -0.48
CA ASP A 75 13.60 -9.70 -0.98
C ASP A 75 13.75 -11.21 -0.69
N ALA A 76 13.21 -11.71 0.43
CA ALA A 76 13.15 -13.14 0.73
C ALA A 76 12.27 -13.92 -0.26
N LEU A 77 11.11 -13.36 -0.65
CA LEU A 77 10.28 -13.90 -1.73
C LEU A 77 11.05 -13.93 -3.06
N LEU A 78 11.67 -12.81 -3.45
CA LEU A 78 12.40 -12.69 -4.71
C LEU A 78 13.55 -13.68 -4.85
N LYS A 79 14.28 -13.98 -3.77
CA LYS A 79 15.37 -14.97 -3.78
C LYS A 79 14.90 -16.40 -4.09
N ARG A 80 13.61 -16.69 -3.90
CA ARG A 80 13.05 -18.05 -3.99
C ARG A 80 11.95 -18.16 -5.05
N CYS A 81 11.62 -17.08 -5.76
CA CYS A 81 10.71 -17.07 -6.90
C CYS A 81 11.48 -16.89 -8.23
N PRO A 82 11.00 -17.49 -9.34
CA PRO A 82 9.85 -18.39 -9.44
C PRO A 82 10.18 -19.86 -9.08
N GLY A 83 9.24 -20.58 -8.46
CA GLY A 83 9.27 -22.04 -8.33
C GLY A 83 10.06 -22.64 -7.14
N GLY A 84 10.71 -21.83 -6.31
CA GLY A 84 11.45 -22.29 -5.11
C GLY A 84 10.68 -22.19 -3.79
N LEU A 85 9.38 -21.84 -3.84
CA LEU A 85 8.48 -21.73 -2.68
C LEU A 85 7.20 -22.53 -2.93
N ASP A 86 6.70 -23.16 -1.87
CA ASP A 86 5.34 -23.67 -1.80
C ASP A 86 4.36 -22.52 -1.48
N ALA A 87 3.08 -22.70 -1.82
CA ALA A 87 2.06 -21.68 -1.58
C ALA A 87 1.98 -21.21 -0.10
N PRO A 88 2.09 -22.08 0.93
CA PRO A 88 2.04 -21.67 2.33
C PRO A 88 3.14 -20.67 2.71
N LEU A 89 4.38 -20.88 2.24
CA LEU A 89 5.48 -19.94 2.51
C LEU A 89 5.26 -18.62 1.78
N CYS A 90 4.77 -18.63 0.54
CA CYS A 90 4.44 -17.39 -0.17
C CYS A 90 3.35 -16.58 0.57
N HIS A 91 2.31 -17.25 1.08
CA HIS A 91 1.30 -16.60 1.92
C HIS A 91 1.89 -15.99 3.18
N ARG A 92 2.78 -16.71 3.89
CA ARG A 92 3.42 -16.20 5.11
C ARG A 92 4.24 -14.93 4.87
N HIS A 93 5.04 -14.91 3.82
CA HIS A 93 5.82 -13.70 3.48
C HIS A 93 4.90 -12.54 3.09
N LEU A 94 3.84 -12.80 2.32
CA LEU A 94 2.86 -11.77 1.96
C LEU A 94 2.10 -11.24 3.19
N ASP A 95 1.76 -12.10 4.15
CA ASP A 95 1.16 -11.70 5.42
C ASP A 95 2.09 -10.80 6.24
N ALA A 96 3.37 -11.18 6.36
CA ALA A 96 4.36 -10.38 7.05
C ALA A 96 4.57 -9.00 6.38
N ILE A 97 4.55 -8.94 5.05
CA ILE A 97 4.61 -7.69 4.28
C ILE A 97 3.38 -6.82 4.56
N LEU A 98 2.18 -7.40 4.53
CA LEU A 98 0.92 -6.69 4.77
C LEU A 98 0.84 -6.13 6.20
N ASP A 99 1.23 -6.93 7.19
CA ASP A 99 1.27 -6.50 8.60
C ASP A 99 2.27 -5.35 8.82
N ALA A 100 3.45 -5.45 8.18
CA ALA A 100 4.45 -4.39 8.23
C ALA A 100 3.95 -3.10 7.54
N LEU A 101 3.30 -3.19 6.40
CA LEU A 101 2.72 -2.03 5.70
C LEU A 101 1.57 -1.39 6.48
N GLN A 102 0.76 -2.18 7.18
CA GLN A 102 -0.27 -1.67 8.08
C GLN A 102 0.35 -0.87 9.24
N ARG A 103 1.43 -1.37 9.86
CA ARG A 103 2.16 -0.61 10.88
C ARG A 103 2.79 0.67 10.33
N ALA A 104 3.42 0.59 9.15
CA ALA A 104 4.03 1.75 8.52
C ALA A 104 3.00 2.86 8.23
N SER A 105 1.87 2.51 7.63
CA SER A 105 0.80 3.47 7.31
C SER A 105 0.13 4.05 8.56
N ALA A 106 0.02 3.28 9.65
CA ALA A 106 -0.49 3.77 10.93
C ALA A 106 0.49 4.75 11.62
N ALA A 107 1.79 4.54 11.45
CA ALA A 107 2.83 5.41 12.02
C ALA A 107 3.04 6.70 11.23
N LEU A 108 2.85 6.66 9.90
CA LEU A 108 3.06 7.81 9.02
C LEU A 108 2.02 8.93 9.24
N PRO A 109 2.44 10.21 9.17
CA PRO A 109 1.52 11.32 9.27
C PRO A 109 0.54 11.27 8.09
N GLN A 110 -0.75 11.12 8.41
CA GLN A 110 -1.80 11.17 7.42
C GLN A 110 -1.94 12.60 6.91
N ALA A 111 -2.35 12.75 5.65
CA ALA A 111 -2.73 14.07 5.17
C ALA A 111 -3.87 14.55 6.08
N PRO A 112 -3.88 15.81 6.55
CA PRO A 112 -5.08 16.34 7.19
C PRO A 112 -6.22 16.09 6.21
N ALA A 113 -7.25 15.36 6.67
CA ALA A 113 -8.45 15.14 5.89
C ALA A 113 -8.85 16.51 5.35
N ALA A 114 -8.90 16.65 4.01
CA ALA A 114 -9.35 17.89 3.42
C ALA A 114 -10.64 18.29 4.15
N PRO A 115 -10.74 19.52 4.69
CA PRO A 115 -11.90 19.89 5.47
C PRO A 115 -13.14 19.54 4.66
N PRO A 116 -14.06 18.72 5.20
CA PRO A 116 -15.25 18.38 4.46
C PRO A 116 -16.00 19.67 4.17
N ALA A 117 -16.22 19.89 2.88
CA ALA A 117 -17.33 20.66 2.36
C ALA A 117 -17.20 22.20 2.26
N SER A 118 -16.43 22.68 1.28
CA SER A 118 -16.71 24.01 0.72
C SER A 118 -17.03 23.92 -0.78
N ARG A 119 -16.18 23.27 -1.58
CA ARG A 119 -16.35 23.30 -3.04
C ARG A 119 -17.60 22.57 -3.55
N TRP A 120 -17.90 21.39 -2.99
CA TRP A 120 -19.06 20.59 -3.39
C TRP A 120 -20.37 21.09 -2.77
N GLU A 121 -20.31 21.65 -1.55
CA GLU A 121 -21.48 22.27 -0.91
C GLU A 121 -21.87 23.59 -1.57
N HIS A 122 -20.90 24.44 -1.93
CA HIS A 122 -21.15 25.65 -2.73
C HIS A 122 -21.69 25.30 -4.12
N ALA A 123 -21.17 24.24 -4.76
CA ALA A 123 -21.71 23.76 -6.04
C ALA A 123 -23.17 23.27 -5.90
N ARG A 124 -23.49 22.46 -4.86
CA ARG A 124 -24.86 22.01 -4.58
C ARG A 124 -25.81 23.15 -4.25
N GLN A 125 -25.38 24.13 -3.44
CA GLN A 125 -26.18 25.29 -3.10
C GLN A 125 -26.49 26.13 -4.34
N ARG A 126 -25.49 26.39 -5.19
CA ARG A 126 -25.69 27.17 -6.43
C ARG A 126 -26.60 26.47 -7.44
N PHE A 127 -26.51 25.14 -7.55
CA PHE A 127 -27.46 24.36 -8.36
C PHE A 127 -28.89 24.42 -7.80
N ARG A 128 -29.06 24.32 -6.47
CA ARG A 128 -30.37 24.45 -5.81
C ARG A 128 -30.98 25.84 -5.97
N GLU A 129 -30.18 26.89 -5.88
CA GLU A 129 -30.62 28.27 -6.09
C GLU A 129 -30.98 28.54 -7.55
N GLY A 130 -30.24 27.96 -8.50
CA GLY A 130 -30.56 28.04 -9.92
C GLY A 130 -31.90 27.37 -10.25
N PHE A 131 -32.19 26.23 -9.62
CA PHE A 131 -33.44 25.50 -9.83
C PHE A 131 -34.67 26.24 -9.28
N LYS A 132 -34.55 26.92 -8.13
CA LYS A 132 -35.63 27.74 -7.55
C LYS A 132 -35.99 28.99 -8.36
N ARG A 133 -35.11 29.44 -9.27
CA ARG A 133 -35.36 30.62 -10.13
C ARG A 133 -36.09 30.27 -11.43
N LEU A 134 -36.34 28.98 -11.68
CA LEU A 134 -36.97 28.45 -12.90
C LEU A 134 -38.39 27.90 -12.65
N THR A 135 -38.90 28.03 -11.42
CA THR A 135 -40.29 27.79 -11.00
C THR A 135 -40.88 29.07 -10.47
#